data_AF-W4RIV2-F1
#
_entry.id   AF-W4RIV2-F1
#
_cell.length_a   1.000
_cell.length_b   1.000
_cell.length_c   1.000
_cell.angle_alpha   90.00
_cell.angle_beta   90.00
_cell.angle_gamma   90.00
#
_symmetry.space_group_name_H-M   'P 1'
#
loop_
_entity.id
_entity.type
_entity.pdbx_description
1 polymer ?
#
loop_
_entity_poly.entity_id
_entity_poly.type
_entity_poly.pdbx_seq_one_letter_code
_entity_poly.pdbx_strand_id
1 'polypeptide(L)' 'MAKVQGTIEAPEGVLKITKISCHYELKVPAGKSEAAERALNVFEQGCPVAQTLKGCIQFTHTWEIEEY' A
#
# COMPACT_ATOMS: atom_id res chain seq x y z
N MET A 1 -3.48 -7.83 8.90
CA MET A 1 -2.83 -6.65 9.52
C MET A 1 -2.11 -5.86 8.44
N ALA A 2 -1.82 -4.57 8.62
CA ALA A 2 -1.02 -3.80 7.66
C ALA A 2 0.33 -3.42 8.29
N LYS A 3 1.43 -3.74 7.61
CA LYS A 3 2.79 -3.29 7.93
C LYS A 3 3.14 -2.13 7.00
N VAL A 4 3.49 -0.98 7.56
CA VAL A 4 3.77 0.23 6.78
C VAL A 4 5.12 0.80 7.18
N GLN A 5 5.95 1.11 6.19
CA GLN A 5 7.25 1.73 6.37
C GLN A 5 7.39 2.97 5.49
N GLY A 6 7.75 4.09 6.09
CA GLY A 6 8.16 5.31 5.38
C GLY A 6 9.68 5.40 5.29
N THR A 7 10.19 5.89 4.17
CA THR A 7 11.61 6.22 3.98
C THR A 7 11.76 7.73 3.88
N ILE A 8 12.65 8.28 4.69
CA ILE A 8 13.06 9.68 4.64
C ILE A 8 14.48 9.73 4.09
N GLU A 9 14.67 10.51 3.04
CA GLU A 9 15.97 10.74 2.40
C GLU A 9 16.22 12.27 2.32
N ALA A 10 17.44 12.69 2.03
CA ALA A 10 17.81 14.10 1.92
C ALA A 10 18.20 14.51 0.48
N PRO A 11 17.33 14.35 -0.53
CA PRO A 11 17.66 14.79 -1.88
C PRO A 11 17.92 16.30 -1.86
N GLU A 12 19.05 16.71 -2.46
CA GLU A 12 19.49 18.12 -2.50
C GLU A 12 19.74 18.72 -1.09
N GLY A 13 20.01 17.87 -0.10
CA GLY A 13 20.29 18.29 1.28
C GLY A 13 19.05 18.64 2.11
N VAL A 14 17.84 18.40 1.58
CA VAL A 14 16.58 18.65 2.30
C VAL A 14 15.90 17.33 2.60
N LEU A 15 15.59 17.08 3.88
CA LEU A 15 14.87 15.88 4.32
C LEU A 15 13.45 15.85 3.73
N LYS A 16 13.15 14.80 2.97
CA LYS A 16 11.85 14.56 2.34
C LYS A 16 11.46 13.11 2.59
N ILE A 17 10.17 12.86 2.82
CA ILE A 17 9.64 11.50 2.65
C ILE A 17 9.68 11.23 1.15
N THR A 18 10.33 10.14 0.75
CA THR A 18 10.52 9.79 -0.66
C THR A 18 9.81 8.51 -1.05
N LYS A 19 9.60 7.61 -0.08
CA LYS A 19 8.99 6.30 -0.32
C LYS A 19 8.08 5.89 0.84
N ILE A 20 6.98 5.22 0.52
CA ILE A 20 6.17 4.46 1.47
C ILE A 20 5.97 3.05 0.90
N SER A 21 6.21 2.04 1.72
CA SER A 21 5.91 0.64 1.42
C SER A 21 4.87 0.08 2.39
N CYS A 22 3.86 -0.58 1.84
CA CYS A 22 2.81 -1.25 2.60
C CYS A 22 2.77 -2.75 2.28
N HIS A 23 2.58 -3.58 3.31
CA HIS A 23 2.28 -4.99 3.15
C HIS A 23 1.01 -5.33 3.93
N TYR A 24 0.01 -5.89 3.24
CA TYR A 24 -1.28 -6.24 3.81
C TYR A 24 -1.44 -7.76 3.95
N GLU A 25 -1.73 -8.21 5.16
CA GLU A 25 -2.13 -9.60 5.44
C GLU A 25 -3.66 -9.62 5.58
N LEU A 26 -4.35 -10.30 4.67
CA LEU A 26 -5.82 -10.38 4.63
C LEU A 26 -6.29 -11.82 4.85
N LYS A 27 -7.35 -11.96 5.65
CA LYS A 27 -8.12 -13.20 5.74
C LYS A 27 -9.45 -13.02 5.02
N VAL A 28 -9.80 -13.92 4.11
CA VAL A 28 -11.04 -13.85 3.32
C VAL A 28 -11.79 -15.18 3.36
N PRO A 29 -13.13 -15.20 3.22
CA PRO A 29 -13.86 -16.46 3.13
C PRO A 29 -13.39 -17.29 1.92
N ALA A 30 -13.45 -18.62 2.04
CA ALA A 30 -13.14 -19.52 0.93
C ALA A 30 -13.83 -19.12 -0.40
N GLY A 31 -13.06 -19.07 -1.49
CA GLY A 31 -13.55 -18.67 -2.81
C GLY A 31 -13.73 -17.16 -3.02
N LYS A 32 -13.29 -16.30 -2.09
CA LYS A 32 -13.32 -14.84 -2.24
C LYS A 32 -11.98 -14.21 -2.60
N SER A 33 -10.90 -14.99 -2.71
CA SER A 33 -9.55 -14.45 -3.01
C SER A 33 -9.52 -13.58 -4.26
N GLU A 34 -10.12 -14.02 -5.37
CA GLU A 34 -10.13 -13.26 -6.62
C GLU A 34 -10.88 -11.92 -6.49
N ALA A 35 -11.99 -11.90 -5.73
CA ALA A 35 -12.71 -10.66 -5.47
C ALA A 35 -11.90 -9.69 -4.61
N ALA A 36 -11.16 -10.22 -3.63
CA ALA A 36 -10.26 -9.43 -2.80
C ALA A 36 -9.09 -8.86 -3.61
N GLU A 37 -8.45 -9.67 -4.48
CA GLU A 37 -7.39 -9.19 -5.37
C GLU A 37 -7.86 -8.07 -6.30
N ARG A 38 -9.05 -8.19 -6.89
CA ARG A 38 -9.61 -7.12 -7.73
C ARG A 38 -9.81 -5.82 -6.95
N ALA A 39 -10.26 -5.90 -5.69
CA ALA A 39 -10.42 -4.72 -4.84
C ALA A 39 -9.06 -4.11 -4.46
N LEU A 40 -8.05 -4.94 -4.18
CA LEU A 40 -6.70 -4.50 -3.82
C LEU A 40 -5.97 -3.82 -4.98
N ASN A 41 -6.20 -4.28 -6.22
CA ASN A 41 -5.65 -3.63 -7.42
C ASN A 41 -6.15 -2.19 -7.63
N VAL A 42 -7.32 -1.83 -7.08
CA VAL A 42 -7.87 -0.47 -7.17
C VAL A 42 -7.84 0.28 -5.84
N PHE A 43 -7.18 -0.27 -4.81
CA PHE A 43 -7.24 0.29 -3.46
C PHE A 43 -6.75 1.75 -3.39
N GLU A 44 -5.81 2.15 -4.26
CA GLU A 44 -5.30 3.51 -4.32
C GLU A 44 -6.41 4.54 -4.63
N GLN A 45 -7.48 4.12 -5.31
CA GLN A 45 -8.65 4.96 -5.56
C GLN A 45 -9.46 5.24 -4.29
N GLY A 46 -9.33 4.42 -3.24
CA GLY A 46 -10.02 4.60 -1.97
C GLY A 46 -9.11 5.03 -0.82
N CYS A 47 -7.79 5.01 -0.99
CA CYS A 47 -6.83 5.30 0.07
C CYS A 47 -6.47 6.80 0.12
N PRO A 48 -6.84 7.55 1.19
CA PRO A 48 -6.52 8.98 1.28
C PRO A 48 -5.01 9.26 1.25
N VAL A 49 -4.20 8.37 1.83
CA VAL A 49 -2.74 8.52 1.88
C VAL A 49 -2.13 8.36 0.49
N ALA A 50 -2.54 7.33 -0.25
CA ALA A 50 -2.07 7.13 -1.62
C ALA A 50 -2.49 8.29 -2.53
N GLN A 51 -3.72 8.80 -2.39
CA GLN A 51 -4.21 9.94 -3.17
C GLN A 51 -3.47 11.24 -2.88
N THR A 52 -3.30 11.58 -1.60
CA THR A 52 -2.67 12.86 -1.19
C THR A 52 -1.18 12.92 -1.49
N LEU A 53 -0.50 11.78 -1.56
CA LEU A 53 0.93 11.69 -1.83
C LEU A 53 1.24 11.26 -3.27
N LYS A 54 0.22 11.05 -4.10
CA LYS A 54 0.37 10.58 -5.49
C LYS A 54 1.23 11.54 -6.29
N GLY A 55 2.29 11.01 -6.91
CA GLY A 55 3.23 11.77 -7.71
C GLY A 55 4.27 12.56 -6.90
N CYS A 56 4.14 12.66 -5.58
CA CYS A 56 5.12 13.28 -4.70
C CYS A 56 6.17 12.28 -4.19
N ILE A 57 5.75 11.03 -3.97
CA ILE A 57 6.60 9.96 -3.45
C ILE A 57 6.37 8.67 -4.22
N GLN A 58 7.31 7.72 -4.09
CA GLN A 58 7.08 6.35 -4.51
C GLN A 58 6.21 5.63 -3.48
N PHE A 59 5.02 5.20 -3.87
CA PHE A 59 4.16 4.39 -3.03
C PHE A 59 4.12 2.97 -3.58
N THR A 60 4.55 1.98 -2.79
CA THR A 60 4.46 0.56 -3.15
C THR A 60 3.62 -0.18 -2.15
N HIS A 61 2.88 -1.18 -2.63
CA HIS A 61 2.04 -1.98 -1.79
C HIS A 61 2.04 -3.43 -2.28
N THR A 62 1.92 -4.35 -1.33
CA THR A 62 1.88 -5.80 -1.54
C THR A 62 0.88 -6.40 -0.60
N TRP A 63 0.43 -7.61 -0.88
CA TRP A 63 -0.52 -8.29 -0.02
C TRP A 63 -0.36 -9.81 -0.06
N GLU A 64 -0.78 -10.45 1.02
CA GLU A 64 -0.96 -11.89 1.15
C GLU A 64 -2.41 -12.15 1.58
N ILE A 65 -3.04 -13.14 0.94
CA ILE A 65 -4.42 -13.53 1.19
C ILE A 65 -4.44 -14.96 1.71
N GLU A 66 -5.08 -15.15 2.86
CA GLU A 66 -5.33 -16.45 3.47
C GLU A 66 -6.85 -16.72 3.46
N GLU A 67 -7.28 -17.84 2.91
CA GLU A 67 -8.69 -18.25 2.96
C GLU A 67 -9.01 -18.95 4.29
N TYR A 68 -10.21 -18.69 4.84
CA TYR A 68 -10.75 -19.35 6.03
C TYR A 68 -12.15 -19.92 5.82
#